data_AF-H5WPA2-F1
#
_entry.id   AF-H5WPA2-F1
#
_cell.length_a   1.000
_cell.length_b   1.000
_cell.length_c   1.000
_cell.angle_alpha   90.00
_cell.angle_beta   90.00
_cell.angle_gamma   90.00
#
_symmetry.space_group_name_H-M   'P 1'
#
loop_
_entity.id
_entity.type
_entity.pdbx_description
1 polymer ?
#
loop_
_entity_poly.entity_id
_entity_poly.type
_entity_poly.pdbx_seq_one_letter_code
_entity_poly.pdbx_strand_id
1 'polypeptide(L)' 'MTIGVAAAMTGYTAKAIRRKIESGIWAEGREFRRAPDGHVLISVKGYEQWVERGRG' A
#
# COMPACT_ATOMS: atom_id res chain seq x y z
N MET A 1 7.98 -0.36 2.65
CA MET A 1 8.47 -1.45 1.77
C MET A 1 8.15 -1.12 0.31
N THR A 2 8.87 -1.66 -0.68
CA THR A 2 8.52 -1.46 -2.10
C THR A 2 7.24 -2.23 -2.47
N ILE A 3 6.61 -1.89 -3.58
CA ILE A 3 5.41 -2.62 -4.07
C ILE A 3 5.69 -4.11 -4.28
N GLY A 4 6.89 -4.47 -4.77
CA GLY A 4 7.27 -5.87 -4.96
C GLY A 4 7.32 -6.66 -3.65
N VAL A 5 7.92 -6.07 -2.61
CA VAL A 5 7.96 -6.68 -1.27
C VAL A 5 6.55 -6.75 -0.67
N ALA A 6 5.74 -5.70 -0.80
CA ALA A 6 4.36 -5.70 -0.34
C ALA A 6 3.53 -6.79 -1.01
N ALA A 7 3.68 -6.97 -2.32
CA ALA A 7 3.00 -8.02 -3.07
C ALA A 7 3.31 -9.41 -2.53
N ALA A 8 4.59 -9.70 -2.27
CA ALA A 8 5.03 -10.97 -1.71
C ALA A 8 4.50 -11.20 -0.27
N MET A 9 4.46 -10.16 0.56
CA MET A 9 4.04 -10.27 1.96
C MET A 9 2.53 -10.39 2.13
N THR A 10 1.73 -9.64 1.36
CA THR A 10 0.27 -9.58 1.56
C THR A 10 -0.51 -10.51 0.64
N GLY A 11 0.16 -11.16 -0.32
CA GLY A 11 -0.48 -11.97 -1.36
C GLY A 11 -1.21 -11.17 -2.45
N TYR A 12 -1.08 -9.84 -2.45
CA TYR A 12 -1.63 -9.02 -3.53
C TYR A 12 -0.69 -9.01 -4.73
N THR A 13 -1.25 -8.85 -5.93
CA THR A 13 -0.41 -8.54 -7.09
C THR A 13 0.05 -7.08 -7.02
N ALA A 14 1.23 -6.79 -7.59
CA ALA A 14 1.69 -5.41 -7.74
C ALA A 14 0.67 -4.52 -8.48
N LYS A 15 -0.07 -5.10 -9.43
CA LYS A 15 -1.17 -4.44 -10.16
C LYS A 15 -2.32 -4.06 -9.22
N ALA A 16 -2.72 -4.95 -8.32
CA ALA A 16 -3.78 -4.66 -7.36
C ALA A 16 -3.38 -3.54 -6.38
N ILE A 17 -2.12 -3.54 -5.93
CA ILE A 17 -1.59 -2.47 -5.08
C ILE A 17 -1.62 -1.12 -5.81
N ARG A 18 -1.11 -1.05 -7.04
CA ARG A 18 -1.18 0.20 -7.85
C ARG A 18 -2.62 0.67 -8.04
N ARG A 19 -3.54 -0.26 -8.34
CA ARG A 19 -4.95 0.09 -8.53
C ARG A 19 -5.60 0.66 -7.26
N LYS A 20 -5.27 0.15 -6.06
CA LYS A 20 -5.75 0.72 -4.78
C LYS A 20 -5.25 2.15 -4.56
N ILE A 21 -4.03 2.45 -5.00
CA ILE A 21 -3.45 3.79 -4.94
C ILE A 21 -4.13 4.71 -5.96
N GLU A 22 -4.23 4.28 -7.22
CA GLU A 22 -4.87 5.03 -8.31
C GLU A 22 -6.35 5.33 -8.04
N SER A 23 -7.06 4.39 -7.40
CA SER A 23 -8.47 4.56 -7.06
C SER A 23 -8.70 5.28 -5.72
N GLY A 24 -7.65 5.73 -5.03
CA GLY A 24 -7.74 6.42 -3.74
C GLY A 24 -8.18 5.54 -2.57
N ILE A 25 -8.22 4.21 -2.71
CA ILE A 25 -8.52 3.29 -1.60
C ILE A 25 -7.40 3.34 -0.55
N TRP A 26 -6.16 3.45 -1.02
CA TRP A 26 -4.99 3.68 -0.19
C TRP A 26 -4.60 5.14 -0.31
N ALA A 27 -4.50 5.83 0.82
CA ALA A 27 -4.22 7.27 0.87
C ALA A 27 -2.72 7.54 1.06
N GLU A 28 -2.22 8.56 0.37
CA GLU A 28 -0.84 9.03 0.54
C GLU A 28 -0.64 9.56 1.97
N GLY A 29 0.49 9.24 2.58
CA GLY A 29 0.78 9.55 3.98
C GLY A 29 0.31 8.47 4.97
N ARG A 30 -0.70 7.66 4.60
CA ARG A 30 -1.33 6.64 5.44
C ARG A 30 -0.91 5.22 5.03
N GLU A 31 -1.41 4.71 3.91
CA GLU A 31 -1.09 3.37 3.40
C GLU A 31 0.16 3.35 2.51
N PHE A 32 0.50 4.46 1.85
CA PHE A 32 1.71 4.58 1.03
C PHE A 32 2.30 6.00 1.09
N ARG A 33 3.55 6.15 0.64
CA ARG A 33 4.23 7.45 0.45
C ARG A 33 5.12 7.40 -0.79
N ARG A 34 5.32 8.56 -1.43
CA ARG A 34 6.37 8.75 -2.44
C ARG A 34 7.68 9.13 -1.76
N ALA A 35 8.73 8.36 -2.00
CA ALA A 35 10.07 8.68 -1.56
C ALA A 35 10.66 9.83 -2.41
N PRO A 36 11.71 10.52 -1.93
CA PRO A 36 12.33 11.63 -2.68
C PRO A 36 12.88 11.22 -4.06
N ASP A 37 13.19 9.94 -4.25
CA ASP A 37 13.64 9.35 -5.52
C ASP A 37 12.50 8.96 -6.47
N GLY A 38 11.24 9.27 -6.11
CA GLY A 38 10.05 8.96 -6.90
C GLY A 38 9.49 7.56 -6.69
N HIS A 39 10.13 6.71 -5.85
CA HIS A 39 9.63 5.38 -5.58
C HIS A 39 8.39 5.41 -4.68
N VAL A 40 7.44 4.50 -4.94
CA VAL A 40 6.29 4.29 -4.06
C VAL A 40 6.64 3.27 -2.98
N LEU A 41 6.53 3.69 -1.72
CA LEU A 41 6.73 2.85 -0.55
C LEU A 41 5.40 2.61 0.16
N ILE A 42 5.10 1.34 0.41
CA ILE A 42 3.94 0.90 1.20
C ILE A 42 4.30 0.95 2.69
N SER A 43 3.40 1.53 3.49
CA SER A 43 3.47 1.58 4.94
C SER A 43 2.95 0.27 5.53
N VAL A 44 3.79 -0.47 6.25
CA VAL A 44 3.38 -1.74 6.90
C VAL A 44 2.23 -1.47 7.88
N LYS A 45 2.46 -0.53 8.81
CA LYS A 45 1.47 -0.09 9.79
C LYS A 45 0.21 0.47 9.14
N GLY A 46 0.35 1.21 8.04
CA GLY A 46 -0.79 1.75 7.30
C GLY A 46 -1.67 0.65 6.71
N TYR A 47 -1.03 -0.34 6.09
CA TYR A 47 -1.71 -1.52 5.56
C TYR A 47 -2.43 -2.31 6.67
N GLU A 48 -1.77 -2.61 7.79
CA GLU A 48 -2.36 -3.34 8.92
C GLU A 48 -3.61 -2.63 9.45
N GLN A 49 -3.53 -1.32 9.70
CA GLN A 49 -4.68 -0.52 10.13
C GLN A 49 -5.82 -0.50 9.10
N TRP A 50 -5.50 -0.48 7.81
CA TRP A 50 -6.50 -0.52 6.75
C TRP A 50 -7.24 -1.87 6.73
N VAL A 51 -6.52 -2.98 6.91
CA VAL A 51 -7.11 -4.32 7.03
C VAL A 51 -8.02 -4.43 8.25
N GLU A 52 -7.59 -3.91 9.40
CA GLU A 52 -8.38 -3.91 10.63
C GLU A 52 -9.69 -3.12 10.47
N ARG A 53 -9.66 -1.97 9.79
CA ARG A 53 -10.87 -1.17 9.52
C ARG A 53 -11.83 -1.85 8.56
N GLY A 54 -11.34 -2.64 7.60
CA GLY A 54 -12.17 -3.36 6.64
C GLY A 54 -12.82 -4.63 7.18
N ARG A 55 -12.53 -5.01 8.43
CA ARG A 55 -13.15 -6.15 9.13
C ARG A 55 -14.31 -5.75 10.06
N GLY A 56 -14.77 -4.50 9.98
CA GLY A 56 -15.95 -3.99 10.69
C GLY A 56 -17.20 -3.97 9.81
#